data_AF-A0A094HVT6-F1
#
_entry.id   AF-A0A094HVT6-F1
#
_cell.length_a   1.000
_cell.length_b   1.000
_cell.length_c   1.000
_cell.angle_alpha   90.00
_cell.angle_beta   90.00
_cell.angle_gamma   90.00
#
_symmetry.space_group_name_H-M   'P 1'
#
loop_
_entity.id
_entity.type
_entity.pdbx_description
1 polymer ?
#
loop_
_entity_poly.entity_id
_entity_poly.type
_entity_poly.pdbx_seq_one_letter_code
_entity_poly.pdbx_strand_id
1 'polypeptide(L)'
;MTLEGIVSDNTPKPLRQRWADQVTSSSNRAHEAEIVWGDAKAANVLVDVDMDAWVISTLEMGSYRVGFRWRTQGLLRVTPGAS
;
A
#
# COMPACT_ATOMS: atom_id res chain seq x y z
N MET A 1 1.73 -10.85 -3.06
CA MET A 1 0.50 -11.42 -2.44
C MET A 1 -0.27 -10.29 -1.75
N THR A 2 -1.59 -10.33 -1.59
CA THR A 2 -2.32 -9.28 -0.85
C THR A 2 -2.30 -9.54 0.66
N LEU A 3 -2.47 -8.49 1.46
CA LEU A 3 -2.53 -8.59 2.91
C LEU A 3 -3.75 -9.40 3.36
N GLU A 4 -4.87 -9.26 2.65
CA GLU A 4 -6.09 -10.07 2.87
C GLU A 4 -5.83 -11.57 2.72
N GLY A 5 -5.00 -11.98 1.76
CA GLY A 5 -4.71 -13.40 1.51
C GLY A 5 -3.64 -14.01 2.42
N ILE A 6 -2.84 -13.20 3.12
CA ILE A 6 -1.69 -13.66 3.93
C ILE A 6 -1.91 -13.53 5.43
N VAL A 7 -2.80 -12.64 5.86
CA VAL A 7 -3.13 -12.45 7.28
C VAL A 7 -4.04 -13.58 7.72
N SER A 8 -3.62 -14.29 8.77
CA SER A 8 -4.40 -15.30 9.46
C SER A 8 -4.08 -15.29 10.97
N ASP A 9 -4.81 -16.09 11.74
CA ASP A 9 -4.58 -16.25 13.18
C ASP A 9 -3.17 -16.76 13.48
N ASN A 10 -2.62 -17.59 12.59
CA ASN A 10 -1.28 -18.18 12.69
C ASN A 10 -0.15 -17.21 12.28
N THR A 11 -0.47 -16.05 11.70
CA THR A 11 0.55 -15.06 11.34
C THR A 11 1.26 -14.57 12.62
N PRO A 12 2.60 -14.57 12.68
CA PRO A 12 3.31 -14.08 13.86
C PRO A 12 2.90 -12.65 14.23
N LYS A 13 2.62 -12.42 15.52
CA LYS A 13 2.23 -11.08 16.04
C LYS A 13 3.24 -9.99 15.66
N PRO A 14 4.58 -10.19 15.74
CA PRO A 14 5.55 -9.16 15.33
C PRO A 14 5.43 -8.79 13.85
N LEU A 15 5.09 -9.75 13.00
CA LEU A 15 4.94 -9.54 11.57
C LEU A 15 3.66 -8.74 11.25
N ARG A 16 2.55 -9.06 11.92
CA ARG A 16 1.32 -8.25 11.82
C ARG A 16 1.53 -6.81 12.28
N GLN A 17 2.32 -6.62 13.35
CA GLN A 17 2.65 -5.28 13.83
C GLN A 17 3.49 -4.50 12.80
N ARG A 18 4.53 -5.13 12.22
CA ARG A 18 5.35 -4.52 11.15
C ARG A 18 4.47 -4.03 9.99
N TRP A 19 3.53 -4.86 9.53
CA TRP A 19 2.62 -4.47 8.44
C TRP A 19 1.70 -3.31 8.83
N ALA A 20 1.15 -3.33 10.05
CA ALA A 20 0.32 -2.24 10.55
C ALA A 20 1.11 -0.92 10.62
N ASP A 21 2.35 -0.95 11.09
CA ASP A 21 3.22 0.21 11.18
C ASP A 21 3.53 0.79 9.78
N GLN A 22 3.78 -0.07 8.80
CA GLN A 22 4.07 0.32 7.41
C GLN A 22 2.86 0.92 6.69
N VAL A 23 1.68 0.32 6.85
CA VAL A 23 0.42 0.86 6.30
C VAL A 23 0.10 2.21 6.93
N THR A 24 0.24 2.32 8.26
CA THR A 24 0.02 3.58 8.99
C THR A 24 0.98 4.67 8.55
N SER A 25 2.28 4.35 8.44
CA SER A 25 3.30 5.28 7.96
C SER A 25 2.98 5.77 6.54
N SER A 26 2.56 4.88 5.66
CA SER A 26 2.16 5.23 4.28
C SER A 26 0.94 6.14 4.25
N SER A 27 -0.08 5.87 5.09
CA SER A 27 -1.27 6.70 5.20
C SER A 27 -0.94 8.10 5.73
N ASN A 28 -0.06 8.21 6.74
CA ASN A 28 0.36 9.49 7.29
C ASN A 28 1.07 10.34 6.23
N ARG A 29 2.00 9.74 5.47
CA ARG A 29 2.70 10.43 4.36
C ARG A 29 1.76 10.89 3.26
N ALA A 30 0.71 10.11 2.97
CA ALA A 30 -0.32 10.52 2.01
C ALA A 30 -1.10 11.73 2.54
N HIS A 31 -1.53 11.71 3.81
CA HIS A 31 -2.22 12.83 4.43
C HIS A 31 -1.34 14.10 4.50
N GLU A 32 -0.06 13.97 4.81
CA GLU A 32 0.92 15.07 4.76
C GLU A 32 1.04 15.70 3.36
N ALA A 33 0.77 14.94 2.31
CA ALA A 33 0.74 15.40 0.92
C ALA A 33 -0.67 15.78 0.44
N GLU A 34 -1.65 15.91 1.35
CA GLU A 34 -3.06 16.20 1.06
C GLU A 34 -3.74 15.15 0.17
N ILE A 35 -3.20 13.92 0.13
CA ILE A 35 -3.75 12.78 -0.60
C ILE A 35 -4.58 11.92 0.35
N VAL A 36 -5.85 11.71 0.02
CA VAL A 36 -6.74 10.79 0.73
C VAL A 36 -6.70 9.40 0.08
N TRP A 37 -6.49 8.36 0.90
CA TRP A 37 -6.65 6.98 0.46
C TRP A 37 -8.14 6.61 0.44
N GLY A 38 -8.77 6.73 -0.73
CA GLY A 38 -10.22 6.57 -0.87
C GLY A 38 -10.77 5.13 -0.73
N ASP A 39 -9.94 4.10 -0.91
CA ASP A 39 -10.34 2.68 -0.87
C ASP A 39 -9.42 1.88 0.07
N ALA A 40 -9.48 2.21 1.35
CA ALA A 40 -8.64 1.62 2.38
C ALA A 40 -9.10 0.19 2.76
N LYS A 41 -8.45 -0.82 2.19
CA LYS A 41 -8.73 -2.25 2.48
C LYS A 41 -7.51 -3.14 2.34
N ALA A 42 -7.53 -4.29 3.01
CA ALA A 42 -6.43 -5.26 3.00
C ALA A 42 -6.14 -5.85 1.60
N ALA A 43 -7.14 -5.91 0.72
CA ALA A 43 -6.95 -6.29 -0.69
C ALA A 43 -6.04 -5.31 -1.45
N ASN A 44 -6.00 -4.04 -1.02
CA ASN A 44 -5.20 -2.97 -1.61
C ASN A 44 -3.84 -2.79 -0.92
N VAL A 45 -3.38 -3.82 -0.20
CA VAL A 45 -2.05 -3.85 0.39
C VAL A 45 -1.33 -5.10 -0.13
N LEU A 46 -0.19 -4.93 -0.78
CA LEU A 46 0.66 -6.03 -1.21
C LEU A 46 1.74 -6.33 -0.17
N VAL A 47 2.05 -7.60 0.03
CA VAL A 47 3.26 -8.04 0.72
C VAL A 47 4.26 -8.54 -0.33
N ASP A 48 5.48 -8.00 -0.29
CA ASP A 48 6.58 -8.37 -1.18
C ASP A 48 7.41 -9.56 -0.65
N VAL A 49 8.50 -9.85 -1.34
CA VAL A 49 9.43 -10.94 -0.99
C VAL A 49 10.23 -10.68 0.29
N ASP A 50 10.35 -9.42 0.72
CA ASP A 50 11.04 -9.00 1.94
C ASP A 50 10.07 -8.89 3.15
N MET A 51 8.83 -9.34 2.94
CA MET A 51 7.73 -9.30 3.90
C MET A 51 7.35 -7.88 4.32
N ASP A 52 7.56 -6.91 3.43
CA ASP A 52 7.13 -5.53 3.58
C ASP A 52 5.74 -5.31 2.97
N ALA A 53 4.90 -4.55 3.68
CA ALA A 53 3.57 -4.15 3.25
C ALA A 53 3.62 -2.86 2.40
N TRP A 54 2.92 -2.89 1.27
CA TRP A 54 2.87 -1.83 0.27
C TRP A 54 1.42 -1.45 -0.01
N VAL A 55 1.04 -0.22 0.29
CA VAL A 55 -0.30 0.29 -0.06
C VAL A 55 -0.37 0.55 -1.56
N ILE A 56 -1.19 -0.22 -2.26
CA ILE A 56 -1.55 0.01 -3.66
C ILE A 56 -2.92 0.70 -3.70
N SER A 57 -2.93 2.02 -3.51
CA SER A 57 -4.14 2.78 -3.83
C SER A 57 -4.23 2.92 -5.35
N THR A 58 -5.37 2.57 -5.94
CA THR A 58 -5.74 3.04 -7.28
C THR A 58 -6.60 4.28 -7.10
N LEU A 59 -6.03 5.47 -7.31
CA LEU A 59 -6.88 6.64 -7.54
C LEU A 59 -7.44 6.52 -8.95
N GLU A 60 -8.75 6.32 -9.10
CA GLU A 60 -9.41 6.58 -10.38
C GLU A 60 -9.65 8.08 -10.51
N MET A 61 -8.73 8.77 -11.17
CA MET A 61 -8.97 10.12 -11.71
C MET A 61 -9.27 9.99 -13.21
N GLY A 62 -10.50 9.60 -13.54
CA GLY A 62 -10.88 9.24 -14.91
C GLY A 62 -10.27 7.91 -15.35
N SER A 63 -9.69 7.83 -16.55
CA SER A 63 -9.19 6.57 -17.14
C SER A 63 -7.80 6.11 -16.63
N TYR A 64 -7.23 6.80 -15.63
CA TYR A 64 -5.87 6.53 -15.15
C TYR A 64 -5.89 5.78 -13.82
N ARG A 65 -5.22 4.63 -13.78
CA ARG A 65 -4.90 3.93 -12.52
C ARG A 65 -3.56 4.45 -12.02
N VAL A 66 -3.56 5.24 -10.96
CA VAL A 66 -2.32 5.70 -10.31
C VAL A 66 -2.05 4.81 -9.12
N GLY A 67 -0.95 4.06 -9.16
CA GLY A 67 -0.41 3.34 -8.00
C GLY A 67 0.72 4.14 -7.35
N PHE A 68 0.66 4.32 -6.03
CA PHE A 68 1.73 4.99 -5.28
C PHE A 68 2.70 3.96 -4.70
N ARG A 69 3.99 4.16 -4.95
CA ARG A 69 5.07 3.43 -4.28
C ARG A 69 5.81 4.39 -3.37
N TRP A 70 5.69 4.19 -2.06
CA TRP A 70 6.43 4.95 -1.06
C TRP A 70 7.58 4.10 -0.54
N ARG A 71 8.82 4.37 -1.00
CA ARG A 71 10.02 3.97 -0.25
C ARG A 71 10.45 5.15 0.63
N THR A 72 11.30 4.90 1.61
CA THR A 72 11.94 5.88 2.50
C THR A 72 12.73 7.00 1.79
N GLN A 73 12.70 7.11 0.45
CA GLN A 73 13.40 8.14 -0.33
C GLN A 73 12.56 8.84 -1.43
N GLY A 74 11.24 8.63 -1.53
CA GLY A 74 10.41 9.45 -2.44
C GLY A 74 9.18 8.75 -3.04
N LEU A 75 8.37 9.57 -3.72
CA LEU A 75 7.17 9.15 -4.47
C LEU A 75 7.58 8.64 -5.86
N LEU A 76 7.41 7.36 -6.14
CA LEU A 76 7.51 6.85 -7.51
C LEU A 76 6.10 6.73 -8.10
N ARG A 77 5.79 7.56 -9.10
CA ARG A 77 4.56 7.43 -9.91
C ARG A 77 4.71 6.19 -10.78
N VAL A 78 3.89 5.16 -10.55
CA VAL A 78 3.81 4.01 -11.46
C VAL A 78 2.67 4.28 -12.44
N THR A 79 3.01 4.57 -13.69
CA THR A 79 2.05 4.60 -14.81
C THR A 79 1.93 3.20 -15.42
N PRO A 80 0.73 2.66 -15.66
CA PRO A 80 0.59 1.48 -16.51
C PRO A 80 1.01 1.86 -17.93
N GLY A 81 1.69 0.95 -18.62
CA GLY A 81 1.99 1.12 -20.04
C GLY A 81 0.71 1.35 -20.83
N ALA A 82 0.74 2.36 -21.71
CA ALA A 82 -0.29 2.56 -22.72
C ALA A 82 -0.44 1.26 -23.53
N SER A 83 -1.70 0.81 -23.66
CA SER A 83 -2.06 -0.22 -24.65
C SER A 83 -1.95 0.35 -26.06
#